data_AF-A0A524PHV8-F1
#
_entry.id   AF-A0A524PHV8-F1
#
_cell.length_a   1.000
_cell.length_b   1.000
_cell.length_c   1.000
_cell.angle_alpha   90.00
_cell.angle_beta   90.00
_cell.angle_gamma   90.00
#
_symmetry.space_group_name_H-M   'P 1'
#
loop_
_entity.id
_entity.type
_entity.pdbx_description
1 polymer ?
#
loop_
_entity_poly.entity_id
_entity_poly.type
_entity_poly.pdbx_seq_one_letter_code
_entity_poly.pdbx_strand_id
1 'polypeptide(L)'
;MKSKLITVIVFLLLILIIGSGASAEYSQNSVVPAPALAPIGTAFTYQGHITDTGNPANGSYNLAFKLYNDASAETQVGSTVSKSAVTVLDGYFTVELDFGDWFDGTALWLEIEVQGPGDPSFTVLSPRQPLNPTPYAINADKLDGFDASELGVDYQNVIIGAKSGGEYTSVQAAIDSIADASASNRYLIWVAPGVYSEAVMMKQFVDIQGSGELATKITASGSTTHTIATVLGADDAELRFLTVENTGGAEYAVAIYNDNASPTLTHVTLIASGAQRGHGIYNNSSSPTMTEMVISVSASGASWNYGVLNQNNSLPTMRDLTISVSGGGTSGTNYGVRNESSYPTMMDVTISSKNNYGNVGVANDSSGPTMMDMTITASGGGYYNTGVYNSSSSSPTMINVIASGSGGDYGRGVHSDNSELTMRNVTSTGSDGVFHNRGLWLVHSSAMIQNSTISASGTAGIGVVNEAVDSSYTVRIDHCQITGSVNTIRNDAEYTTYVGASLLSGGTVNANGGTVICAGVYDETYTFSASGCP
;
A
#
# COMPACT_ATOMS: atom_id res chain seq x y z
N MET A 1 46.26 -56.63 -17.94
CA MET A 1 46.62 -55.66 -18.99
C MET A 1 46.51 -56.31 -20.36
N LYS A 2 45.53 -55.88 -21.17
CA LYS A 2 45.59 -55.76 -22.64
C LYS A 2 44.28 -55.11 -23.08
N SER A 3 44.41 -53.89 -23.60
CA SER A 3 43.34 -53.09 -24.18
C SER A 3 42.88 -53.67 -25.52
N LYS A 4 41.61 -53.43 -25.85
CA LYS A 4 41.16 -53.35 -27.25
C LYS A 4 40.20 -52.17 -27.40
N LEU A 5 40.65 -51.19 -28.17
CA LEU A 5 39.91 -50.11 -28.83
C LEU A 5 38.65 -50.65 -29.52
N ILE A 6 37.51 -49.96 -29.38
CA ILE A 6 36.45 -49.91 -30.41
C ILE A 6 35.91 -48.48 -30.53
N THR A 7 35.76 -48.09 -31.79
CA THR A 7 35.70 -46.78 -32.42
C THR A 7 34.33 -46.08 -32.34
N VAL A 8 34.37 -44.74 -32.23
CA VAL A 8 33.26 -43.79 -32.35
C VAL A 8 32.89 -43.57 -33.82
N ILE A 9 31.59 -43.59 -34.15
CA ILE A 9 31.06 -43.09 -35.43
C ILE A 9 30.10 -41.94 -35.12
N VAL A 10 30.48 -40.73 -35.56
CA VAL A 10 29.68 -39.51 -35.55
C VAL A 10 28.93 -39.43 -36.89
N PHE A 11 27.60 -39.27 -36.84
CA PHE A 11 26.81 -38.82 -37.99
C PHE A 11 26.33 -37.39 -37.70
N LEU A 12 26.88 -36.43 -38.44
CA LEU A 12 26.45 -35.03 -38.45
C LEU A 12 25.59 -34.84 -39.71
N LEU A 13 24.28 -34.59 -39.56
CA LEU A 13 23.41 -34.19 -40.65
C LEU A 13 22.94 -32.75 -40.41
N LEU A 14 23.44 -31.84 -41.25
CA LEU A 14 23.07 -30.44 -41.29
C LEU A 14 21.93 -30.28 -42.31
N ILE A 15 20.77 -29.77 -41.91
CA ILE A 15 19.73 -29.29 -42.83
C ILE A 15 19.35 -27.86 -42.42
N LEU A 16 19.60 -26.94 -43.34
CA LEU A 16 19.24 -25.52 -43.30
C LEU A 16 17.92 -25.35 -44.07
N ILE A 17 16.87 -24.83 -43.43
CA ILE A 17 15.67 -24.31 -44.10
C ILE A 17 15.36 -22.92 -43.54
N ILE A 18 15.24 -21.95 -44.46
CA ILE A 18 14.89 -20.55 -44.23
C ILE A 18 13.39 -20.41 -44.50
N GLY A 19 12.63 -19.72 -43.63
CA GLY A 19 11.21 -19.41 -43.91
C GLY A 19 10.43 -18.71 -42.80
N SER A 20 10.34 -17.39 -42.89
CA SER A 20 9.23 -16.47 -42.55
C SER A 20 8.53 -16.50 -41.18
N GLY A 21 8.48 -15.30 -40.58
CA GLY A 21 7.83 -14.90 -39.33
C GLY A 21 6.50 -15.54 -38.94
N ALA A 22 6.42 -15.88 -37.65
CA ALA A 22 5.19 -15.92 -36.87
C ALA A 22 5.55 -15.55 -35.42
N SER A 23 4.70 -14.74 -34.81
CA SER A 23 4.72 -14.24 -33.43
C SER A 23 4.94 -15.34 -32.40
N ALA A 24 5.92 -15.16 -31.51
CA ALA A 24 6.07 -15.98 -30.32
C ALA A 24 4.96 -15.62 -29.31
N GLU A 25 3.92 -16.43 -29.26
CA GLU A 25 3.07 -16.53 -28.08
C GLU A 25 3.91 -17.08 -26.92
N TYR A 26 3.98 -16.34 -25.82
CA TYR A 26 4.55 -16.79 -24.56
C TYR A 26 3.59 -17.85 -23.97
N SER A 27 3.82 -19.11 -24.32
CA SER A 27 3.14 -20.23 -23.68
C SER A 27 3.62 -20.31 -22.22
N GLN A 28 2.66 -20.13 -21.33
CA GLN A 28 2.74 -20.28 -19.88
C GLN A 28 3.68 -21.42 -19.46
N ASN A 29 4.49 -21.12 -18.43
CA ASN A 29 5.21 -22.08 -17.60
C ASN A 29 4.54 -23.46 -17.60
N SER A 30 5.17 -24.41 -18.30
CA SER A 30 4.97 -25.81 -18.01
C SER A 30 5.49 -26.03 -16.60
N VAL A 31 4.61 -25.86 -15.60
CA VAL A 31 4.83 -26.42 -14.27
C VAL A 31 4.90 -27.92 -14.52
N VAL A 32 6.12 -28.44 -14.65
CA VAL A 32 6.33 -29.88 -14.53
C VAL A 32 5.81 -30.20 -13.13
N PRO A 33 4.71 -30.96 -12.98
CA PRO A 33 4.30 -31.36 -11.65
C PRO A 33 5.49 -32.09 -11.06
N ALA A 34 5.93 -31.69 -9.87
CA ALA A 34 6.80 -32.55 -9.11
C ALA A 34 6.15 -33.95 -9.12
N PRO A 35 6.88 -35.02 -9.47
CA PRO A 35 6.29 -36.35 -9.49
C PRO A 35 5.61 -36.55 -8.14
N ALA A 36 4.31 -36.87 -8.17
CA ALA A 36 3.58 -37.23 -6.97
C ALA A 36 4.40 -38.32 -6.27
N LEU A 37 4.93 -37.99 -5.09
CA LEU A 37 5.66 -38.97 -4.30
C LEU A 37 4.69 -40.12 -4.06
N ALA A 38 5.06 -41.32 -4.52
CA ALA A 38 4.30 -42.50 -4.14
C ALA A 38 4.29 -42.57 -2.62
N PRO A 39 3.13 -42.70 -1.95
CA PRO A 39 3.09 -42.87 -0.52
C PRO A 39 4.04 -44.00 -0.13
N ILE A 40 4.90 -43.78 0.87
CA ILE A 40 5.58 -44.90 1.53
C ILE A 40 4.46 -45.79 2.09
N GLY A 41 4.38 -47.03 1.63
CA GLY A 41 3.43 -47.99 2.16
C GLY A 41 3.74 -48.34 3.61
N THR A 42 2.77 -48.93 4.31
CA THR A 42 2.87 -49.37 5.72
C THR A 42 3.56 -50.71 5.89
N ALA A 43 4.01 -51.31 4.79
CA ALA A 43 4.67 -52.60 4.77
C ALA A 43 6.11 -52.52 5.31
N PHE A 44 6.52 -53.52 6.09
CA PHE A 44 7.89 -53.66 6.57
C PHE A 44 8.40 -55.10 6.37
N THR A 45 9.72 -55.22 6.23
CA THR A 45 10.37 -56.53 6.13
C THR A 45 10.56 -57.12 7.52
N TYR A 46 10.10 -58.35 7.72
CA TYR A 46 10.32 -59.13 8.93
C TYR A 46 11.19 -60.36 8.62
N GLN A 47 12.28 -60.51 9.37
CA GLN A 47 13.16 -61.67 9.30
C GLN A 47 13.08 -62.45 10.61
N GLY A 48 12.78 -63.74 10.53
CA GLY A 48 12.67 -64.63 11.68
C GLY A 48 13.57 -65.86 11.56
N HIS A 49 13.77 -66.54 12.69
CA HIS A 49 14.49 -67.82 12.77
C HIS A 49 13.64 -68.87 13.50
N ILE A 50 13.31 -69.97 12.84
CA ILE A 50 12.49 -71.07 13.35
C ILE A 50 13.41 -72.27 13.64
N THR A 51 13.26 -72.83 14.83
CA THR A 51 13.88 -74.11 15.21
C THR A 51 12.81 -75.15 15.47
N ASP A 52 13.04 -76.38 15.02
CA ASP A 52 12.24 -77.54 15.38
C ASP A 52 13.08 -78.47 16.28
N THR A 53 12.57 -78.75 17.48
CA THR A 53 13.26 -79.54 18.53
C THR A 53 14.73 -79.14 18.80
N GLY A 54 15.06 -77.86 18.61
CA GLY A 54 16.40 -77.30 18.80
C GLY A 54 17.31 -77.34 17.57
N ASN A 55 16.85 -77.91 16.44
CA ASN A 55 17.56 -77.87 15.15
C ASN A 55 16.95 -76.78 14.24
N PRO A 56 17.75 -76.10 13.41
CA PRO A 56 17.21 -75.14 12.44
C PRO A 56 16.22 -75.80 11.46
N ALA A 57 15.04 -75.21 11.32
CA ALA A 57 13.99 -75.71 10.45
C ALA A 57 14.36 -75.55 8.96
N ASN A 58 13.92 -76.48 8.12
CA ASN A 58 14.12 -76.42 6.66
C ASN A 58 12.85 -76.89 5.95
N GLY A 59 12.42 -76.16 4.92
CA GLY A 59 11.26 -76.53 4.10
C GLY A 59 10.28 -75.38 3.88
N SER A 60 9.07 -75.71 3.46
CA SER A 60 8.02 -74.73 3.17
C SER A 60 7.00 -74.66 4.30
N TYR A 61 6.87 -73.49 4.92
CA TYR A 61 6.01 -73.25 6.08
C TYR A 61 4.87 -72.31 5.74
N ASN A 62 3.70 -72.53 6.31
CA ASN A 62 2.68 -71.48 6.37
C ASN A 62 2.87 -70.70 7.67
N LEU A 63 2.85 -69.37 7.58
CA LEU A 63 3.04 -68.46 8.71
C LEU A 63 1.82 -67.54 8.81
N ALA A 64 1.35 -67.28 10.03
CA ALA A 64 0.35 -66.26 10.30
C ALA A 64 0.88 -65.27 11.34
N PHE A 65 0.67 -63.98 11.08
CA PHE A 65 1.15 -62.90 11.93
C PHE A 65 -0.04 -62.06 12.43
N LYS A 66 -0.03 -61.73 13.72
CA LYS A 66 -1.09 -60.95 14.37
C LYS A 66 -0.46 -59.88 15.26
N LEU A 67 -1.04 -58.68 15.26
CA LEU A 67 -0.64 -57.62 16.18
C LEU A 67 -1.46 -57.66 17.47
N TYR A 68 -0.82 -57.31 18.58
CA TYR A 68 -1.43 -57.19 19.90
C TYR A 68 -0.93 -55.92 20.58
N ASN A 69 -1.77 -55.32 21.42
CA ASN A 69 -1.44 -54.15 22.24
C ASN A 69 -0.90 -54.52 23.65
N ASP A 70 -0.68 -55.81 23.91
CA ASP A 70 -0.15 -56.32 25.17
C ASP A 70 0.63 -57.63 24.94
N ALA A 71 1.64 -57.88 25.77
CA ALA A 71 2.50 -59.06 25.71
C ALA A 71 1.77 -60.38 26.03
N SER A 72 0.62 -60.32 26.70
CA SER A 72 -0.09 -61.45 27.32
C SER A 72 -1.61 -61.43 27.18
N ALA A 73 -2.23 -60.29 26.87
CA ALA A 73 -3.68 -60.20 26.69
C ALA A 73 -4.17 -60.85 25.39
N GLU A 74 -5.40 -61.36 25.36
CA GLU A 74 -5.95 -62.11 24.21
C GLU A 74 -6.55 -61.23 23.10
N THR A 75 -6.53 -59.90 23.23
CA THR A 75 -7.16 -59.00 22.25
C THR A 75 -6.22 -58.63 21.11
N GLN A 76 -6.41 -59.27 19.96
CA GLN A 76 -5.73 -58.91 18.71
C GLN A 76 -6.13 -57.50 18.26
N VAL A 77 -5.16 -56.74 17.77
CA VAL A 77 -5.36 -55.50 17.01
C VAL A 77 -4.93 -55.71 15.56
N GLY A 78 -5.55 -54.99 14.63
CA GLY A 78 -5.29 -55.17 13.19
C GLY A 78 -5.75 -56.52 12.60
N SER A 79 -5.58 -56.66 11.30
CA SER A 79 -5.91 -57.90 10.57
C SER A 79 -4.79 -58.95 10.70
N THR A 80 -5.14 -60.23 10.57
CA THR A 80 -4.15 -61.30 10.47
C THR A 80 -3.50 -61.29 9.10
N VAL A 81 -2.17 -61.26 9.05
CA VAL A 81 -1.39 -61.36 7.81
C VAL A 81 -0.88 -62.78 7.65
N SER A 82 -1.42 -63.51 6.69
CA SER A 82 -1.01 -64.90 6.41
C SER A 82 -0.06 -64.98 5.20
N LYS A 83 1.00 -65.77 5.34
CA LYS A 83 1.97 -66.07 4.28
C LYS A 83 2.06 -67.58 4.10
N SER A 84 1.64 -68.07 2.94
CA SER A 84 1.67 -69.49 2.61
C SER A 84 2.96 -69.87 1.88
N ALA A 85 3.39 -71.11 2.05
CA ALA A 85 4.55 -71.70 1.38
C ALA A 85 5.86 -70.89 1.49
N VAL A 86 6.08 -70.22 2.63
CA VAL A 86 7.31 -69.47 2.92
C VAL A 86 8.49 -70.43 3.00
N THR A 87 9.53 -70.16 2.22
CA THR A 87 10.75 -70.98 2.26
C THR A 87 11.56 -70.63 3.50
N VAL A 88 11.80 -71.63 4.34
CA VAL A 88 12.68 -71.56 5.51
C VAL A 88 13.94 -72.36 5.19
N LEU A 89 15.10 -71.71 5.30
CA LEU A 89 16.41 -72.31 5.03
C LEU A 89 17.33 -72.07 6.21
N ASP A 90 17.90 -73.14 6.76
CA ASP A 90 18.72 -73.10 7.98
C ASP A 90 18.06 -72.30 9.11
N GLY A 91 16.74 -72.47 9.26
CA GLY A 91 15.89 -71.80 10.22
C GLY A 91 15.46 -70.39 9.81
N TYR A 92 16.12 -69.71 8.87
CA TYR A 92 15.81 -68.32 8.53
C TYR A 92 14.70 -68.19 7.48
N PHE A 93 13.86 -67.18 7.64
CA PHE A 93 12.91 -66.73 6.63
C PHE A 93 12.83 -65.21 6.57
N THR A 94 12.32 -64.68 5.46
CA THR A 94 12.07 -63.24 5.30
C THR A 94 10.74 -63.04 4.59
N VAL A 95 9.89 -62.19 5.15
CA VAL A 95 8.57 -61.86 4.62
C VAL A 95 8.32 -60.36 4.73
N GLU A 96 7.45 -59.84 3.88
CA GLU A 96 6.92 -58.48 4.00
C GLU A 96 5.58 -58.52 4.72
N LEU A 97 5.43 -57.76 5.80
CA LEU A 97 4.22 -57.66 6.61
C LEU A 97 3.61 -56.28 6.45
N ASP A 98 2.30 -56.22 6.26
CA ASP A 98 1.56 -54.97 6.17
C ASP A 98 0.26 -55.10 6.97
N PHE A 99 0.18 -54.36 8.06
CA PHE A 99 -0.99 -54.33 8.94
C PHE A 99 -1.83 -53.05 8.73
N GLY A 100 -1.42 -52.15 7.84
CA GLY A 100 -1.98 -50.80 7.71
C GLY A 100 -1.42 -49.82 8.75
N ASP A 101 -2.15 -48.73 8.98
CA ASP A 101 -1.75 -47.59 9.83
C ASP A 101 -1.89 -47.88 11.33
N TRP A 102 -1.07 -48.80 11.88
CA TRP A 102 -1.04 -49.10 13.33
C TRP A 102 0.20 -48.56 14.07
N PHE A 103 1.18 -48.02 13.35
CA PHE A 103 2.48 -47.61 13.91
C PHE A 103 2.47 -46.14 14.35
N ASP A 104 1.59 -45.79 15.29
CA ASP A 104 1.40 -44.43 15.82
C ASP A 104 2.20 -44.12 17.10
N GLY A 105 3.11 -45.02 17.48
CA GLY A 105 3.86 -44.95 18.74
C GLY A 105 3.28 -45.79 19.88
N THR A 106 2.09 -46.40 19.68
CA THR A 106 1.55 -47.40 20.62
C THR A 106 2.45 -48.63 20.69
N ALA A 107 2.66 -49.18 21.89
CA ALA A 107 3.41 -50.41 22.06
C ALA A 107 2.67 -51.60 21.42
N LEU A 108 3.35 -52.32 20.54
CA LEU A 108 2.79 -53.45 19.79
C LEU A 108 3.65 -54.71 19.95
N TRP A 109 2.98 -55.86 19.93
CA TRP A 109 3.58 -57.18 19.97
C TRP A 109 3.12 -58.01 18.77
N LEU A 110 4.06 -58.71 18.14
CA LEU A 110 3.83 -59.62 17.03
C LEU A 110 3.71 -61.05 17.56
N GLU A 111 2.54 -61.65 17.39
CA GLU A 111 2.33 -63.09 17.55
C GLU A 111 2.57 -63.78 16.21
N ILE A 112 3.25 -64.93 16.26
CA ILE A 112 3.61 -65.71 15.09
C ILE A 112 3.10 -67.12 15.28
N GLU A 113 2.31 -67.58 14.33
CA GLU A 113 1.86 -68.96 14.25
C GLU A 113 2.54 -69.65 13.07
N VAL A 114 3.03 -70.86 13.30
CA VAL A 114 3.77 -71.64 12.29
C VAL A 114 3.09 -72.98 12.02
N GLN A 115 3.01 -73.36 10.75
CA GLN A 115 2.60 -74.69 10.33
C GLN A 115 3.67 -75.24 9.38
N GLY A 116 4.38 -76.28 9.82
CA GLY A 116 5.41 -76.94 9.05
C GLY A 116 4.87 -77.95 8.02
N PRO A 117 5.75 -78.48 7.16
CA PRO A 117 5.40 -79.49 6.18
C PRO A 117 4.82 -80.75 6.85
N GLY A 118 3.52 -81.00 6.66
CA GLY A 118 2.83 -82.17 7.22
C GLY A 118 2.15 -81.94 8.57
N ASP A 119 2.23 -80.74 9.14
CA ASP A 119 1.56 -80.41 10.39
C ASP A 119 0.03 -80.26 10.18
N PRO A 120 -0.80 -80.86 11.05
CA PRO A 120 -2.26 -80.81 10.91
C PRO A 120 -2.86 -79.44 11.25
N SER A 121 -2.12 -78.58 11.98
CA SER A 121 -2.58 -77.26 12.42
C SER A 121 -1.41 -76.32 12.70
N PHE A 122 -1.70 -75.03 12.81
CA PHE A 122 -0.74 -74.02 13.27
C PHE A 122 -0.39 -74.19 14.75
N THR A 123 0.87 -73.87 15.08
CA THR A 123 1.40 -73.79 16.44
C THR A 123 1.80 -72.36 16.75
N VAL A 124 1.31 -71.80 17.87
CA VAL A 124 1.66 -70.45 18.34
C VAL A 124 3.07 -70.45 18.92
N LEU A 125 3.93 -69.54 18.47
CA LEU A 125 5.25 -69.33 19.05
C LEU A 125 5.15 -68.37 20.24
N SER A 126 5.49 -68.84 21.43
CA SER A 126 5.48 -68.06 22.68
C SER A 126 6.90 -67.83 23.20
N PRO A 127 7.23 -66.64 23.73
CA PRO A 127 6.37 -65.45 23.89
C PRO A 127 6.23 -64.60 22.60
N ARG A 128 5.23 -63.71 22.57
CA ARG A 128 5.09 -62.70 21.51
C ARG A 128 6.29 -61.76 21.47
N GLN A 129 6.63 -61.29 20.28
CA GLN A 129 7.79 -60.43 20.09
C GLN A 129 7.41 -58.94 20.13
N PRO A 130 8.03 -58.10 20.97
CA PRO A 130 7.78 -56.66 20.95
C PRO A 130 8.30 -56.04 19.64
N LEU A 131 7.52 -55.15 19.04
CA LEU A 131 7.94 -54.34 17.90
C LEU A 131 8.58 -53.04 18.40
N ASN A 132 9.91 -53.06 18.55
CA ASN A 132 10.67 -51.91 19.03
C ASN A 132 11.01 -50.94 17.87
N PRO A 133 10.96 -49.62 18.10
CA PRO A 133 11.43 -48.65 17.11
C PRO A 133 12.94 -48.78 16.88
N THR A 134 13.40 -48.48 15.66
CA THR A 134 14.84 -48.36 15.39
C THR A 134 15.37 -47.05 16.03
N PRO A 135 16.62 -46.99 16.52
CA PRO A 135 17.09 -45.86 17.34
C PRO A 135 16.95 -44.48 16.71
N TYR A 136 17.05 -44.38 15.38
CA TYR A 136 16.88 -43.12 14.65
C TYR A 136 15.43 -42.85 14.19
N ALA A 137 14.56 -43.86 14.20
CA ALA A 137 13.14 -43.68 13.87
C ALA A 137 12.32 -43.16 15.06
N ILE A 138 12.86 -43.17 16.29
CA ILE A 138 12.16 -42.72 17.50
C ILE A 138 11.84 -41.22 17.51
N ASN A 139 12.49 -40.44 16.64
CA ASN A 139 12.29 -39.00 16.47
C ASN A 139 11.92 -38.66 15.02
N ALA A 140 11.44 -39.61 14.22
CA ALA A 140 11.15 -39.36 12.80
C ALA A 140 10.02 -38.33 12.59
N ASP A 141 9.18 -38.13 13.60
CA ASP A 141 8.09 -37.15 13.68
C ASP A 141 8.50 -35.82 14.35
N LYS A 142 9.71 -35.73 14.92
CA LYS A 142 10.20 -34.55 15.64
C LYS A 142 11.26 -33.80 14.85
N LEU A 143 11.11 -32.48 14.73
CA LEU A 143 12.15 -31.58 14.22
C LEU A 143 12.76 -30.82 15.41
N ASP A 144 14.05 -31.04 15.66
CA ASP A 144 14.79 -30.40 16.77
C ASP A 144 14.13 -30.59 18.16
N GLY A 145 13.49 -31.73 18.38
CA GLY A 145 12.85 -32.08 19.67
C GLY A 145 11.44 -31.52 19.86
N PHE A 146 10.95 -30.72 18.91
CA PHE A 146 9.57 -30.24 18.87
C PHE A 146 8.70 -31.16 18.02
N ASP A 147 7.49 -31.41 18.50
CA ASP A 147 6.44 -32.01 17.68
C ASP A 147 6.09 -31.08 16.50
N ALA A 148 5.66 -31.63 15.37
CA ALA A 148 5.26 -30.82 14.22
C ALA A 148 4.18 -29.78 14.56
N SER A 149 3.31 -30.09 15.53
CA SER A 149 2.29 -29.17 16.05
C SER A 149 2.83 -28.03 16.91
N GLU A 150 4.06 -28.13 17.41
CA GLU A 150 4.73 -27.13 18.26
C GLU A 150 5.60 -26.15 17.46
N LEU A 151 5.81 -26.40 16.17
CA LEU A 151 6.62 -25.55 15.28
C LEU A 151 5.88 -24.30 14.77
N GLY A 152 4.56 -24.21 14.99
CA GLY A 152 3.76 -23.01 14.73
C GLY A 152 3.88 -22.03 15.89
N VAL A 153 4.97 -21.25 15.92
CA VAL A 153 5.08 -20.16 16.91
C VAL A 153 4.25 -18.98 16.41
N ASP A 154 2.96 -18.97 16.77
CA ASP A 154 2.08 -17.84 16.49
C ASP A 154 2.41 -16.69 17.45
N TYR A 155 2.75 -15.53 16.90
CA TYR A 155 2.88 -14.33 17.71
C TYR A 155 1.51 -13.96 18.28
N GLN A 156 1.47 -13.61 19.57
CA GLN A 156 0.23 -13.11 20.17
C GLN A 156 -0.23 -11.85 19.42
N ASN A 157 -1.50 -11.85 19.04
CA ASN A 157 -2.19 -10.75 18.35
C ASN A 157 -1.57 -10.33 17.01
N VAL A 158 -0.88 -11.25 16.33
CA VAL A 158 -0.50 -11.07 14.94
C VAL A 158 -1.29 -12.05 14.10
N ILE A 159 -1.94 -11.55 13.07
CA ILE A 159 -2.65 -12.37 12.09
C ILE A 159 -1.96 -12.21 10.74
N ILE A 160 -1.64 -13.33 10.09
CA ILE A 160 -1.00 -13.34 8.77
C ILE A 160 -2.07 -13.45 7.67
N GLY A 161 -2.25 -12.35 6.94
CA GLY A 161 -3.03 -12.32 5.71
C GLY A 161 -2.16 -12.65 4.49
N ALA A 162 -2.37 -13.79 3.83
CA ALA A 162 -1.61 -14.18 2.64
C ALA A 162 -2.47 -14.97 1.64
N LYS A 163 -2.25 -14.75 0.34
CA LYS A 163 -2.94 -15.52 -0.72
C LYS A 163 -2.69 -17.04 -0.66
N SER A 164 -1.59 -17.46 -0.03
CA SER A 164 -1.28 -18.85 0.29
C SER A 164 -0.37 -18.88 1.51
N GLY A 165 -0.54 -19.86 2.40
CA GLY A 165 0.31 -20.08 3.58
C GLY A 165 0.06 -19.14 4.76
N GLY A 166 -0.89 -18.21 4.66
CA GLY A 166 -1.36 -17.39 5.79
C GLY A 166 -2.63 -17.96 6.42
N GLU A 167 -2.99 -17.43 7.58
CA GLU A 167 -4.23 -17.79 8.30
C GLU A 167 -5.48 -17.40 7.51
N TYR A 168 -5.42 -16.25 6.80
CA TYR A 168 -6.51 -15.73 5.99
C TYR A 168 -6.03 -15.32 4.60
N THR A 169 -6.84 -15.55 3.57
CA THR A 169 -6.55 -15.13 2.18
C THR A 169 -7.09 -13.75 1.81
N SER A 170 -7.84 -13.13 2.72
CA SER A 170 -8.48 -11.82 2.60
C SER A 170 -8.09 -10.98 3.82
N VAL A 171 -7.82 -9.69 3.58
CA VAL A 171 -7.53 -8.72 4.64
C VAL A 171 -8.78 -8.48 5.48
N GLN A 172 -9.95 -8.34 4.86
CA GLN A 172 -11.19 -8.12 5.59
C GLN A 172 -11.54 -9.30 6.51
N ALA A 173 -11.37 -10.54 6.03
CA ALA A 173 -11.64 -11.74 6.85
C ALA A 173 -10.71 -11.81 8.08
N ALA A 174 -9.44 -11.39 7.95
CA ALA A 174 -8.51 -11.29 9.07
C ALA A 174 -8.91 -10.20 10.07
N ILE A 175 -9.48 -9.08 9.60
CA ILE A 175 -10.03 -8.05 10.49
C ILE A 175 -11.25 -8.59 11.24
N ASP A 176 -12.16 -9.26 10.54
CA ASP A 176 -13.42 -9.73 11.08
C ASP A 176 -13.25 -10.81 12.15
N SER A 177 -12.16 -11.57 12.12
CA SER A 177 -11.87 -12.59 13.12
C SER A 177 -11.51 -12.03 14.50
N ILE A 178 -11.08 -10.76 14.57
CA ILE A 178 -10.69 -10.10 15.82
C ILE A 178 -11.93 -9.56 16.55
N ALA A 179 -12.26 -10.13 17.71
CA ALA A 179 -13.46 -9.77 18.48
C ALA A 179 -13.20 -8.89 19.70
N ASP A 180 -11.97 -8.83 20.20
CA ASP A 180 -11.58 -8.28 21.51
C ASP A 180 -10.50 -7.18 21.41
N ALA A 181 -10.35 -6.57 20.24
CA ALA A 181 -9.46 -5.43 20.02
C ALA A 181 -9.80 -4.28 20.97
N SER A 182 -8.79 -3.76 21.67
CA SER A 182 -8.92 -2.64 22.59
C SER A 182 -7.59 -1.91 22.78
N ALA A 183 -7.60 -0.77 23.46
CA ALA A 183 -6.37 -0.02 23.76
C ALA A 183 -5.29 -0.85 24.48
N SER A 184 -5.70 -1.86 25.29
CA SER A 184 -4.79 -2.79 25.98
C SER A 184 -4.57 -4.12 25.25
N ASN A 185 -5.30 -4.37 24.16
CA ASN A 185 -5.25 -5.61 23.39
C ASN A 185 -5.24 -5.26 21.89
N ARG A 186 -4.12 -4.69 21.43
CA ARG A 186 -3.95 -4.30 20.02
C ARG A 186 -3.54 -5.49 19.17
N TYR A 187 -3.93 -5.44 17.91
CA TYR A 187 -3.61 -6.47 16.92
C TYR A 187 -2.81 -5.87 15.77
N LEU A 188 -1.98 -6.72 15.17
CA LEU A 188 -1.34 -6.47 13.88
C LEU A 188 -1.87 -7.48 12.87
N ILE A 189 -2.36 -6.98 11.74
CA ILE A 189 -2.55 -7.79 10.54
C ILE A 189 -1.35 -7.54 9.63
N TRP A 190 -0.50 -8.55 9.48
CA TRP A 190 0.60 -8.52 8.53
C TRP A 190 0.12 -9.11 7.20
N VAL A 191 0.12 -8.29 6.16
CA VAL A 191 -0.37 -8.63 4.83
C VAL A 191 0.82 -8.96 3.93
N ALA A 192 0.96 -10.23 3.60
CA ALA A 192 2.00 -10.77 2.73
C ALA A 192 1.93 -10.17 1.31
N PRO A 193 2.99 -10.29 0.50
CA PRO A 193 3.00 -9.78 -0.87
C PRO A 193 1.84 -10.34 -1.71
N GLY A 194 1.23 -9.48 -2.52
CA GLY A 194 0.11 -9.86 -3.37
C GLY A 194 -0.85 -8.71 -3.64
N VAL A 195 -1.81 -8.98 -4.53
CA VAL A 195 -2.92 -8.08 -4.84
C VAL A 195 -4.20 -8.62 -4.22
N TYR A 196 -4.80 -7.83 -3.34
CA TYR A 196 -5.99 -8.17 -2.57
C TYR A 196 -7.16 -7.35 -3.14
N SER A 197 -7.97 -7.98 -3.98
CA SER A 197 -9.15 -7.36 -4.61
C SER A 197 -10.36 -7.40 -3.69
N GLU A 198 -10.45 -6.44 -2.78
CA GLU A 198 -11.48 -6.33 -1.76
C GLU A 198 -11.59 -4.88 -1.26
N ALA A 199 -12.73 -4.52 -0.67
CA ALA A 199 -12.84 -3.32 0.14
C ALA A 199 -12.54 -3.67 1.59
N VAL A 200 -11.79 -2.83 2.28
CA VAL A 200 -11.33 -3.06 3.65
C VAL A 200 -11.89 -1.99 4.59
N MET A 201 -12.58 -2.43 5.63
CA MET A 201 -13.00 -1.58 6.74
C MET A 201 -12.03 -1.82 7.90
N MET A 202 -11.20 -0.83 8.21
CA MET A 202 -10.31 -0.88 9.36
C MET A 202 -11.13 -0.98 10.66
N LYS A 203 -10.51 -1.53 11.70
CA LYS A 203 -11.10 -1.70 13.02
C LYS A 203 -10.24 -0.98 14.04
N GLN A 204 -10.87 -0.30 15.01
CA GLN A 204 -10.13 0.39 16.06
C GLN A 204 -9.17 -0.58 16.76
N PHE A 205 -7.97 -0.11 17.08
CA PHE A 205 -6.89 -0.87 17.73
C PHE A 205 -6.28 -2.02 16.90
N VAL A 206 -6.63 -2.14 15.62
CA VAL A 206 -6.07 -3.13 14.69
C VAL A 206 -5.23 -2.42 13.63
N ASP A 207 -3.93 -2.63 13.67
CA ASP A 207 -3.01 -2.09 12.69
C ASP A 207 -2.89 -3.03 11.48
N ILE A 208 -2.74 -2.46 10.29
CA ILE A 208 -2.57 -3.20 9.03
C ILE A 208 -1.22 -2.80 8.42
N GLN A 209 -0.34 -3.78 8.25
CA GLN A 209 0.97 -3.59 7.65
C GLN A 209 1.14 -4.47 6.42
N GLY A 210 1.50 -3.89 5.29
CA GLY A 210 1.95 -4.67 4.13
C GLY A 210 3.44 -5.05 4.19
N SER A 211 3.85 -5.85 3.21
CA SER A 211 5.26 -6.23 3.02
C SER A 211 6.09 -5.14 2.31
N GLY A 212 5.48 -4.00 1.97
CA GLY A 212 6.07 -2.90 1.21
C GLY A 212 5.11 -2.40 0.12
N GLU A 213 5.21 -1.11 -0.22
CA GLU A 213 4.31 -0.43 -1.17
C GLU A 213 4.30 -1.06 -2.56
N LEU A 214 5.42 -1.66 -3.00
CA LEU A 214 5.55 -2.35 -4.28
C LEU A 214 5.18 -3.84 -4.21
N ALA A 215 5.04 -4.40 -3.02
CA ALA A 215 4.84 -5.84 -2.79
C ALA A 215 3.39 -6.17 -2.43
N THR A 216 2.74 -5.32 -1.63
CA THR A 216 1.39 -5.52 -1.13
C THR A 216 0.47 -4.42 -1.66
N LYS A 217 -0.62 -4.82 -2.31
CA LYS A 217 -1.64 -3.92 -2.85
C LYS A 217 -3.04 -4.36 -2.41
N ILE A 218 -3.81 -3.45 -1.83
CA ILE A 218 -5.27 -3.61 -1.64
C ILE A 218 -5.95 -2.82 -2.75
N THR A 219 -6.90 -3.44 -3.46
CA THR A 219 -7.57 -2.80 -4.60
C THR A 219 -9.07 -3.05 -4.61
N ALA A 220 -9.84 -2.03 -4.99
CA ALA A 220 -11.28 -2.15 -5.23
C ALA A 220 -11.70 -1.35 -6.48
N SER A 221 -12.87 -1.67 -7.02
CA SER A 221 -13.52 -0.87 -8.06
C SER A 221 -14.15 0.40 -7.47
N GLY A 222 -14.47 1.34 -8.34
CA GLY A 222 -15.21 2.55 -7.98
C GLY A 222 -16.66 2.28 -7.58
N SER A 223 -17.31 3.31 -7.04
CA SER A 223 -18.69 3.29 -6.55
C SER A 223 -19.52 4.44 -7.16
N THR A 224 -20.85 4.33 -7.09
CA THR A 224 -21.77 5.44 -7.38
C THR A 224 -21.85 6.46 -6.24
N THR A 225 -21.23 6.18 -5.10
CA THR A 225 -21.21 7.07 -3.92
C THR A 225 -19.78 7.23 -3.41
N HIS A 226 -19.46 8.41 -2.88
CA HIS A 226 -18.14 8.72 -2.33
C HIS A 226 -17.84 8.02 -0.99
N THR A 227 -18.85 7.47 -0.32
CA THR A 227 -18.71 6.82 1.00
C THR A 227 -18.24 5.37 0.91
N ILE A 228 -18.14 4.82 -0.29
CA ILE A 228 -17.58 3.49 -0.54
C ILE A 228 -16.19 3.69 -1.15
N ALA A 229 -15.17 3.35 -0.37
CA ALA A 229 -13.76 3.46 -0.74
C ALA A 229 -13.08 2.08 -0.78
N THR A 230 -11.85 2.03 -1.27
CA THR A 230 -11.02 0.82 -1.14
C THR A 230 -10.71 0.52 0.32
N VAL A 231 -10.39 1.55 1.11
CA VAL A 231 -10.20 1.45 2.56
C VAL A 231 -11.06 2.47 3.29
N LEU A 232 -11.79 2.01 4.31
CA LEU A 232 -12.46 2.85 5.30
C LEU A 232 -11.62 2.88 6.57
N GLY A 233 -11.25 4.08 7.02
CA GLY A 233 -10.41 4.25 8.21
C GLY A 233 -11.15 4.02 9.53
N ALA A 234 -10.37 3.83 10.60
CA ALA A 234 -10.85 3.71 11.97
C ALA A 234 -9.91 4.48 12.91
N ASP A 235 -10.44 4.99 14.03
CA ASP A 235 -9.61 5.57 15.08
C ASP A 235 -8.64 4.54 15.66
N ASP A 236 -7.55 4.99 16.29
CA ASP A 236 -6.60 4.14 17.01
C ASP A 236 -6.04 2.96 16.19
N ALA A 237 -6.01 3.11 14.87
CA ALA A 237 -5.52 2.11 13.92
C ALA A 237 -4.51 2.74 12.96
N GLU A 238 -3.50 1.97 12.57
CA GLU A 238 -2.50 2.37 11.57
C GLU A 238 -2.62 1.56 10.28
N LEU A 239 -2.48 2.21 9.13
CA LEU A 239 -2.24 1.57 7.84
C LEU A 239 -0.84 1.93 7.35
N ARG A 240 0.00 0.93 7.04
CA ARG A 240 1.38 1.18 6.63
C ARG A 240 1.97 0.19 5.62
N PHE A 241 2.98 0.64 4.88
CA PHE A 241 3.83 -0.17 3.99
C PHE A 241 3.07 -0.96 2.92
N LEU A 242 2.11 -0.35 2.25
CA LEU A 242 1.35 -0.97 1.15
C LEU A 242 0.81 0.06 0.15
N THR A 243 0.33 -0.42 -0.99
CA THR A 243 -0.46 0.38 -1.93
C THR A 243 -1.96 0.18 -1.70
N VAL A 244 -2.73 1.27 -1.67
CA VAL A 244 -4.20 1.24 -1.79
C VAL A 244 -4.61 1.80 -3.15
N GLU A 245 -5.33 1.00 -3.93
CA GLU A 245 -5.75 1.36 -5.29
C GLU A 245 -7.28 1.34 -5.42
N ASN A 246 -7.85 2.39 -6.01
CA ASN A 246 -9.20 2.37 -6.55
C ASN A 246 -9.14 2.53 -8.07
N THR A 247 -9.67 1.54 -8.78
CA THR A 247 -9.59 1.48 -10.26
C THR A 247 -10.77 2.17 -10.95
N GLY A 248 -11.71 2.74 -10.20
CA GLY A 248 -12.86 3.44 -10.76
C GLY A 248 -13.79 2.51 -11.54
N GLY A 249 -14.27 2.97 -12.71
CA GLY A 249 -15.31 2.28 -13.47
C GLY A 249 -16.74 2.67 -13.07
N ALA A 250 -16.90 3.58 -12.10
CA ALA A 250 -18.15 4.19 -11.69
C ALA A 250 -17.98 5.72 -11.51
N GLU A 251 -18.89 6.38 -10.77
CA GLU A 251 -18.82 7.83 -10.56
C GLU A 251 -17.62 8.24 -9.71
N TYR A 252 -17.35 7.52 -8.62
CA TYR A 252 -16.29 7.81 -7.65
C TYR A 252 -15.22 6.72 -7.64
N ALA A 253 -13.95 7.15 -7.62
CA ALA A 253 -12.82 6.34 -7.18
C ALA A 253 -12.27 6.99 -5.91
N VAL A 254 -12.41 6.30 -4.78
CA VAL A 254 -11.92 6.78 -3.47
C VAL A 254 -10.97 5.74 -2.92
N ALA A 255 -9.69 6.10 -2.74
CA ALA A 255 -8.72 5.16 -2.19
C ALA A 255 -8.95 5.00 -0.67
N ILE A 256 -8.98 6.11 0.08
CA ILE A 256 -9.29 6.10 1.52
C ILE A 256 -10.41 7.09 1.84
N TYR A 257 -11.41 6.64 2.59
CA TYR A 257 -12.45 7.48 3.17
C TYR A 257 -12.46 7.34 4.70
N ASN A 258 -12.42 8.48 5.37
CA ASN A 258 -12.43 8.61 6.82
C ASN A 258 -13.68 9.41 7.20
N ASP A 259 -14.58 8.80 7.96
CA ASP A 259 -15.84 9.41 8.38
C ASP A 259 -15.98 9.29 9.88
N ASN A 260 -15.82 10.41 10.59
CA ASN A 260 -15.69 10.42 12.04
C ASN A 260 -14.63 9.41 12.54
N ALA A 261 -13.52 9.27 11.80
CA ALA A 261 -12.45 8.32 12.08
C ALA A 261 -11.09 8.94 11.74
N SER A 262 -10.11 8.80 12.63
CA SER A 262 -8.81 9.46 12.52
C SER A 262 -7.63 8.47 12.57
N PRO A 263 -7.46 7.62 11.53
CA PRO A 263 -6.35 6.67 11.49
C PRO A 263 -4.98 7.35 11.37
N THR A 264 -3.92 6.58 11.64
CA THR A 264 -2.55 6.92 11.25
C THR A 264 -2.21 6.25 9.93
N LEU A 265 -1.69 7.01 8.96
CA LEU A 265 -1.33 6.54 7.63
C LEU A 265 0.15 6.83 7.37
N THR A 266 0.97 5.78 7.28
CA THR A 266 2.44 5.91 7.22
C THR A 266 3.02 5.08 6.07
N HIS A 267 3.82 5.68 5.18
CA HIS A 267 4.48 4.92 4.10
C HIS A 267 3.48 4.13 3.24
N VAL A 268 2.43 4.83 2.79
CA VAL A 268 1.36 4.26 1.95
C VAL A 268 1.31 4.98 0.61
N THR A 269 1.24 4.20 -0.46
CA THR A 269 1.00 4.72 -1.81
C THR A 269 -0.49 4.62 -2.14
N LEU A 270 -1.12 5.74 -2.49
CA LEU A 270 -2.53 5.82 -2.87
C LEU A 270 -2.68 6.08 -4.37
N ILE A 271 -3.54 5.29 -5.00
CA ILE A 271 -3.87 5.44 -6.43
C ILE A 271 -5.39 5.48 -6.58
N ALA A 272 -5.95 6.56 -7.10
CA ALA A 272 -7.37 6.66 -7.44
C ALA A 272 -7.52 7.05 -8.91
N SER A 273 -8.02 6.13 -9.74
CA SER A 273 -8.06 6.33 -11.20
C SER A 273 -9.34 5.79 -11.83
N GLY A 274 -9.58 6.12 -13.11
CA GLY A 274 -10.61 5.45 -13.92
C GLY A 274 -12.07 5.79 -13.61
N ALA A 275 -12.34 6.69 -12.66
CA ALA A 275 -13.68 7.20 -12.36
C ALA A 275 -13.90 8.62 -12.92
N GLN A 276 -15.14 9.12 -12.81
CA GLN A 276 -15.45 10.51 -13.13
C GLN A 276 -14.92 11.49 -12.08
N ARG A 277 -14.91 11.08 -10.81
CA ARG A 277 -14.39 11.83 -9.65
C ARG A 277 -13.39 10.97 -8.88
N GLY A 278 -12.17 11.47 -8.74
CA GLY A 278 -11.10 10.80 -8.00
C GLY A 278 -10.82 11.46 -6.64
N HIS A 279 -10.67 10.65 -5.60
CA HIS A 279 -10.25 11.07 -4.27
C HIS A 279 -9.10 10.17 -3.81
N GLY A 280 -7.95 10.75 -3.48
CA GLY A 280 -6.89 10.02 -2.78
C GLY A 280 -7.35 9.72 -1.36
N ILE A 281 -7.55 10.78 -0.58
CA ILE A 281 -8.09 10.70 0.79
C ILE A 281 -9.25 11.67 0.93
N TYR A 282 -10.35 11.20 1.51
CA TYR A 282 -11.47 12.05 1.88
C TYR A 282 -11.72 11.92 3.39
N ASN A 283 -11.47 13.01 4.11
CA ASN A 283 -11.70 13.18 5.54
C ASN A 283 -12.97 14.00 5.78
N ASN A 284 -13.96 13.36 6.41
CA ASN A 284 -15.20 13.97 6.84
C ASN A 284 -15.26 13.94 8.38
N SER A 285 -15.28 15.11 9.02
CA SER A 285 -15.22 15.22 10.49
C SER A 285 -14.09 14.39 11.12
N SER A 286 -12.92 14.37 10.46
CA SER A 286 -11.86 13.41 10.71
C SER A 286 -10.49 14.09 10.74
N SER A 287 -9.60 13.64 11.64
CA SER A 287 -8.29 14.27 11.85
C SER A 287 -7.15 13.26 11.78
N PRO A 288 -7.00 12.49 10.69
CA PRO A 288 -5.93 11.50 10.57
C PRO A 288 -4.53 12.16 10.57
N THR A 289 -3.54 11.34 10.92
CA THR A 289 -2.13 11.67 10.71
C THR A 289 -1.65 11.00 9.43
N MET A 290 -1.07 11.78 8.52
CA MET A 290 -0.59 11.34 7.21
C MET A 290 0.89 11.68 7.09
N THR A 291 1.74 10.65 7.01
CA THR A 291 3.19 10.79 6.98
C THR A 291 3.82 9.94 5.88
N GLU A 292 4.74 10.52 5.11
CA GLU A 292 5.55 9.77 4.13
C GLU A 292 4.69 9.05 3.08
N MET A 293 3.69 9.73 2.51
CA MET A 293 2.76 9.11 1.55
C MET A 293 2.94 9.66 0.14
N VAL A 294 2.65 8.81 -0.85
CA VAL A 294 2.54 9.20 -2.25
C VAL A 294 1.09 9.05 -2.68
N ILE A 295 0.46 10.14 -3.12
CA ILE A 295 -0.96 10.18 -3.52
C ILE A 295 -1.05 10.54 -5.00
N SER A 296 -1.62 9.64 -5.80
CA SER A 296 -1.83 9.84 -7.23
C SER A 296 -3.30 9.70 -7.59
N VAL A 297 -3.89 10.76 -8.14
CA VAL A 297 -5.29 10.79 -8.58
C VAL A 297 -5.35 11.08 -10.08
N SER A 298 -6.07 10.27 -10.83
CA SER A 298 -6.21 10.40 -12.29
C SER A 298 -7.61 10.01 -12.78
N ALA A 299 -8.55 10.94 -12.72
CA ALA A 299 -9.91 10.72 -13.21
C ALA A 299 -10.03 10.91 -14.73
N SER A 300 -10.95 10.16 -15.34
CA SER A 300 -11.21 10.17 -16.79
C SER A 300 -12.38 11.05 -17.21
N GLY A 301 -13.19 11.53 -16.24
CA GLY A 301 -14.39 12.33 -16.49
C GLY A 301 -14.24 13.84 -16.23
N ALA A 302 -15.24 14.62 -16.66
CA ALA A 302 -15.30 16.07 -16.43
C ALA A 302 -15.94 16.38 -15.06
N SER A 303 -15.16 16.26 -13.97
CA SER A 303 -15.61 16.57 -12.61
C SER A 303 -14.44 16.99 -11.72
N TRP A 304 -14.73 17.25 -10.44
CA TRP A 304 -13.75 17.63 -9.44
C TRP A 304 -12.96 16.43 -8.92
N ASN A 305 -11.66 16.61 -8.77
CA ASN A 305 -10.74 15.60 -8.26
C ASN A 305 -9.93 16.17 -7.10
N TYR A 306 -9.64 15.31 -6.12
CA TYR A 306 -9.01 15.72 -4.86
C TYR A 306 -7.89 14.76 -4.52
N GLY A 307 -6.67 15.27 -4.35
CA GLY A 307 -5.61 14.50 -3.71
C GLY A 307 -6.00 14.20 -2.27
N VAL A 308 -6.26 15.25 -1.51
CA VAL A 308 -6.83 15.19 -0.16
C VAL A 308 -8.00 16.17 -0.06
N LEU A 309 -9.16 15.70 0.41
CA LEU A 309 -10.33 16.51 0.74
C LEU A 309 -10.57 16.45 2.26
N ASN A 310 -10.64 17.61 2.90
CA ASN A 310 -10.93 17.76 4.33
C ASN A 310 -12.18 18.61 4.51
N GLN A 311 -13.17 18.07 5.22
CA GLN A 311 -14.45 18.73 5.45
C GLN A 311 -14.90 18.65 6.91
N ASN A 312 -15.82 19.53 7.30
CA ASN A 312 -16.56 19.46 8.56
C ASN A 312 -15.66 19.48 9.81
N ASN A 313 -14.88 20.54 9.99
CA ASN A 313 -13.98 20.75 11.14
C ASN A 313 -12.88 19.69 11.26
N SER A 314 -12.42 19.16 10.12
CA SER A 314 -11.29 18.23 10.09
C SER A 314 -9.97 18.95 10.42
N LEU A 315 -9.12 18.30 11.23
CA LEU A 315 -7.82 18.83 11.69
C LEU A 315 -6.65 17.88 11.36
N PRO A 316 -6.52 17.35 10.12
CA PRO A 316 -5.48 16.38 9.82
C PRO A 316 -4.09 17.00 9.86
N THR A 317 -3.11 16.15 10.14
CA THR A 317 -1.69 16.47 10.02
C THR A 317 -1.14 15.80 8.77
N MET A 318 -0.53 16.58 7.88
CA MET A 318 0.08 16.12 6.63
C MET A 318 1.56 16.47 6.65
N ARG A 319 2.41 15.45 6.59
CA ARG A 319 3.86 15.63 6.62
C ARG A 319 4.56 14.74 5.60
N ASP A 320 5.54 15.28 4.89
CA ASP A 320 6.37 14.51 3.95
C ASP A 320 5.50 13.81 2.86
N LEU A 321 4.54 14.54 2.29
CA LEU A 321 3.61 14.00 1.30
C LEU A 321 3.97 14.45 -0.11
N THR A 322 3.80 13.54 -1.08
CA THR A 322 3.81 13.87 -2.51
C THR A 322 2.43 13.64 -3.10
N ILE A 323 1.77 14.71 -3.56
CA ILE A 323 0.41 14.68 -4.08
C ILE A 323 0.41 15.08 -5.55
N SER A 324 -0.06 14.18 -6.41
CA SER A 324 -0.23 14.40 -7.85
C SER A 324 -1.68 14.18 -8.25
N VAL A 325 -2.32 15.25 -8.75
CA VAL A 325 -3.71 15.19 -9.23
C VAL A 325 -3.72 15.54 -10.70
N SER A 326 -4.14 14.57 -11.50
CA SER A 326 -4.11 14.62 -12.95
C SER A 326 -5.44 14.17 -13.55
N GLY A 327 -5.57 14.30 -14.87
CA GLY A 327 -6.81 13.94 -15.55
C GLY A 327 -7.92 14.96 -15.33
N GLY A 328 -9.12 14.62 -15.78
CA GLY A 328 -10.24 15.55 -15.87
C GLY A 328 -10.59 15.94 -17.31
N GLY A 329 -11.88 16.22 -17.52
CA GLY A 329 -12.43 16.62 -18.81
C GLY A 329 -12.34 18.13 -19.08
N THR A 330 -13.29 18.64 -19.85
CA THR A 330 -13.40 20.08 -20.20
C THR A 330 -14.10 20.92 -19.13
N SER A 331 -14.48 20.32 -18.00
CA SER A 331 -15.05 20.97 -16.83
C SER A 331 -14.62 20.25 -15.55
N GLY A 332 -14.75 20.94 -14.42
CA GLY A 332 -14.30 20.45 -13.11
C GLY A 332 -12.86 20.84 -12.80
N THR A 333 -12.52 20.81 -11.51
CA THR A 333 -11.26 21.36 -11.00
C THR A 333 -10.48 20.27 -10.29
N ASN A 334 -9.18 20.20 -10.57
CA ASN A 334 -8.27 19.38 -9.78
C ASN A 334 -7.76 20.18 -8.58
N TYR A 335 -7.94 19.63 -7.39
CA TYR A 335 -7.43 20.16 -6.13
C TYR A 335 -6.38 19.21 -5.59
N GLY A 336 -5.17 19.70 -5.32
CA GLY A 336 -4.17 18.91 -4.60
C GLY A 336 -4.66 18.62 -3.18
N VAL A 337 -4.93 19.70 -2.44
CA VAL A 337 -5.61 19.66 -1.15
C VAL A 337 -6.78 20.64 -1.17
N ARG A 338 -7.95 20.20 -0.72
CA ARG A 338 -9.12 21.08 -0.50
C ARG A 338 -9.56 20.99 0.95
N ASN A 339 -9.66 22.15 1.59
CA ASN A 339 -10.10 22.31 2.96
C ASN A 339 -11.39 23.11 2.96
N GLU A 340 -12.46 22.53 3.51
CA GLU A 340 -13.74 23.19 3.69
C GLU A 340 -14.10 23.18 5.17
N SER A 341 -14.22 24.38 5.76
CA SER A 341 -14.43 24.56 7.19
C SER A 341 -13.48 23.71 8.03
N SER A 342 -12.18 23.69 7.68
CA SER A 342 -11.18 22.76 8.23
C SER A 342 -9.85 23.47 8.50
N TYR A 343 -9.03 22.91 9.40
CA TYR A 343 -7.81 23.57 9.91
C TYR A 343 -6.63 22.60 9.96
N PRO A 344 -6.16 22.10 8.80
CA PRO A 344 -5.05 21.16 8.76
C PRO A 344 -3.70 21.84 9.05
N THR A 345 -2.73 21.01 9.45
CA THR A 345 -1.31 21.38 9.42
C THR A 345 -0.64 20.61 8.28
N MET A 346 0.05 21.34 7.39
CA MET A 346 0.75 20.77 6.24
C MET A 346 2.23 21.20 6.28
N MET A 347 3.14 20.24 6.33
CA MET A 347 4.59 20.46 6.43
C MET A 347 5.33 19.57 5.44
N ASP A 348 6.31 20.09 4.70
CA ASP A 348 7.11 19.30 3.76
C ASP A 348 6.26 18.57 2.69
N VAL A 349 5.20 19.21 2.20
CA VAL A 349 4.31 18.62 1.20
C VAL A 349 4.55 19.21 -0.19
N THR A 350 4.69 18.33 -1.17
CA THR A 350 4.80 18.67 -2.59
C THR A 350 3.50 18.34 -3.33
N ILE A 351 2.95 19.32 -4.05
CA ILE A 351 1.67 19.23 -4.76
C ILE A 351 1.85 19.59 -6.25
N SER A 352 1.34 18.72 -7.13
CA SER A 352 1.20 18.98 -8.57
C SER A 352 -0.22 18.70 -9.05
N SER A 353 -0.97 19.76 -9.40
CA SER A 353 -2.32 19.68 -9.97
C SER A 353 -2.31 20.02 -11.46
N LYS A 354 -2.81 19.10 -12.30
CA LYS A 354 -2.87 19.25 -13.77
C LYS A 354 -4.17 18.72 -14.37
N ASN A 355 -4.83 19.52 -15.18
CA ASN A 355 -6.10 19.22 -15.87
C ASN A 355 -6.20 20.16 -17.07
N ASN A 356 -7.12 19.90 -17.99
CA ASN A 356 -7.43 20.73 -19.15
C ASN A 356 -8.37 21.92 -18.84
N TYR A 357 -9.09 21.93 -17.71
CA TYR A 357 -9.99 23.05 -17.33
C TYR A 357 -9.40 23.94 -16.22
N GLY A 358 -9.50 23.51 -14.96
CA GLY A 358 -9.10 24.30 -13.80
C GLY A 358 -8.23 23.51 -12.84
N ASN A 359 -7.21 24.15 -12.28
CA ASN A 359 -6.30 23.53 -11.31
C ASN A 359 -6.06 24.45 -10.12
N VAL A 360 -6.14 23.86 -8.93
CA VAL A 360 -5.74 24.50 -7.69
C VAL A 360 -4.81 23.57 -6.93
N GLY A 361 -3.71 24.10 -6.42
CA GLY A 361 -2.81 23.33 -5.57
C GLY A 361 -3.43 23.10 -4.20
N VAL A 362 -3.66 24.19 -3.46
CA VAL A 362 -4.37 24.17 -2.17
C VAL A 362 -5.56 25.13 -2.22
N ALA A 363 -6.76 24.65 -1.94
CA ALA A 363 -7.97 25.45 -1.80
C ALA A 363 -8.46 25.46 -0.35
N ASN A 364 -8.74 26.64 0.18
CA ASN A 364 -9.24 26.85 1.53
C ASN A 364 -10.54 27.63 1.47
N ASP A 365 -11.62 27.05 1.98
CA ASP A 365 -12.93 27.69 2.08
C ASP A 365 -13.37 27.68 3.54
N SER A 366 -13.62 28.87 4.12
CA SER A 366 -13.90 29.03 5.55
C SER A 366 -12.88 28.31 6.46
N SER A 367 -11.61 28.31 6.05
CA SER A 367 -10.58 27.41 6.60
C SER A 367 -9.32 28.17 7.04
N GLY A 368 -8.61 27.64 8.04
CA GLY A 368 -7.39 28.25 8.59
C GLY A 368 -6.23 27.27 8.66
N PRO A 369 -5.66 26.84 7.52
CA PRO A 369 -4.53 25.91 7.52
C PRO A 369 -3.21 26.58 7.93
N THR A 370 -2.32 25.79 8.51
CA THR A 370 -0.90 26.14 8.60
C THR A 370 -0.13 25.40 7.50
N MET A 371 0.60 26.14 6.68
CA MET A 371 1.40 25.64 5.55
C MET A 371 2.87 25.99 5.78
N MET A 372 3.73 24.98 5.86
CA MET A 372 5.15 25.12 6.13
C MET A 372 5.97 24.27 5.14
N ASP A 373 7.00 24.86 4.55
CA ASP A 373 7.93 24.13 3.66
C ASP A 373 7.21 23.39 2.52
N MET A 374 6.26 24.09 1.89
CA MET A 374 5.40 23.53 0.84
C MET A 374 5.92 23.87 -0.55
N THR A 375 5.81 22.94 -1.49
CA THR A 375 5.96 23.22 -2.92
C THR A 375 4.66 22.91 -3.66
N ILE A 376 4.04 23.93 -4.24
CA ILE A 376 2.69 23.86 -4.80
C ILE A 376 2.68 24.34 -6.24
N THR A 377 2.34 23.45 -7.18
CA THR A 377 2.27 23.76 -8.61
C THR A 377 0.91 23.40 -9.19
N ALA A 378 0.24 24.38 -9.81
CA ALA A 378 -0.96 24.20 -10.61
C ALA A 378 -0.67 24.61 -12.06
N SER A 379 -0.96 23.74 -13.04
CA SER A 379 -0.66 24.03 -14.46
C SER A 379 -1.53 23.25 -15.44
N GLY A 380 -1.50 23.66 -16.71
CA GLY A 380 -2.12 22.93 -17.83
C GLY A 380 -3.60 23.19 -18.05
N GLY A 381 -4.27 23.86 -17.10
CA GLY A 381 -5.70 24.21 -17.20
C GLY A 381 -5.92 25.30 -18.24
N GLY A 382 -6.95 25.16 -19.07
CA GLY A 382 -7.36 26.16 -20.05
C GLY A 382 -8.03 27.39 -19.43
N TYR A 383 -8.72 27.24 -18.29
CA TYR A 383 -9.39 28.35 -17.62
C TYR A 383 -8.52 28.95 -16.52
N TYR A 384 -8.24 28.24 -15.43
CA TYR A 384 -7.39 28.79 -14.37
C TYR A 384 -6.42 27.79 -13.77
N ASN A 385 -5.28 28.32 -13.33
CA ASN A 385 -4.26 27.60 -12.60
C ASN A 385 -3.84 28.45 -11.41
N THR A 386 -4.13 27.99 -10.20
CA THR A 386 -3.86 28.73 -8.96
C THR A 386 -3.04 27.89 -7.99
N GLY A 387 -1.91 28.39 -7.51
CA GLY A 387 -1.13 27.69 -6.48
C GLY A 387 -1.95 27.53 -5.19
N VAL A 388 -2.30 28.64 -4.55
CA VAL A 388 -3.14 28.66 -3.33
C VAL A 388 -4.36 29.55 -3.56
N TYR A 389 -5.55 29.02 -3.29
CA TYR A 389 -6.82 29.74 -3.33
C TYR A 389 -7.47 29.78 -1.96
N ASN A 390 -7.87 30.96 -1.49
CA ASN A 390 -8.54 31.16 -0.21
C ASN A 390 -9.87 31.89 -0.42
N SER A 391 -10.94 31.41 0.19
CA SER A 391 -12.28 31.98 0.09
C SER A 391 -13.03 31.97 1.42
N SER A 392 -14.09 32.78 1.48
CA SER A 392 -15.12 32.70 2.53
C SER A 392 -14.56 32.82 3.95
N SER A 393 -13.87 33.92 4.25
CA SER A 393 -13.29 34.20 5.57
C SER A 393 -12.22 33.20 6.00
N SER A 394 -11.45 32.69 5.04
CA SER A 394 -10.29 31.84 5.33
C SER A 394 -9.15 32.63 5.96
N SER A 395 -8.32 31.95 6.75
CA SER A 395 -7.20 32.52 7.52
C SER A 395 -5.88 31.72 7.42
N PRO A 396 -5.35 31.41 6.22
CA PRO A 396 -4.14 30.60 6.08
C PRO A 396 -2.89 31.32 6.62
N THR A 397 -2.00 30.54 7.24
CA THR A 397 -0.62 30.95 7.54
C THR A 397 0.35 30.20 6.64
N MET A 398 1.12 30.92 5.83
CA MET A 398 2.09 30.36 4.89
C MET A 398 3.52 30.76 5.28
N ILE A 399 4.37 29.77 5.52
CA ILE A 399 5.77 29.92 5.90
C ILE A 399 6.62 29.07 4.95
N ASN A 400 7.62 29.64 4.30
CA ASN A 400 8.51 28.89 3.39
C ASN A 400 7.75 28.15 2.28
N VAL A 401 6.73 28.79 1.70
CA VAL A 401 5.86 28.19 0.68
C VAL A 401 6.28 28.65 -0.70
N ILE A 402 6.35 27.73 -1.67
CA ILE A 402 6.42 28.04 -3.10
C ILE A 402 5.04 27.74 -3.70
N ALA A 403 4.35 28.77 -4.20
CA ALA A 403 3.03 28.65 -4.82
C ALA A 403 3.05 29.17 -6.26
N SER A 404 2.85 28.28 -7.22
CA SER A 404 2.91 28.60 -8.66
C SER A 404 1.62 28.19 -9.38
N GLY A 405 1.09 29.11 -10.18
CA GLY A 405 0.01 28.84 -11.13
C GLY A 405 0.39 29.32 -12.53
N SER A 406 0.41 28.40 -13.49
CA SER A 406 0.81 28.71 -14.88
C SER A 406 -0.14 28.21 -15.96
N GLY A 407 -0.35 29.05 -16.98
CA GLY A 407 -1.18 28.74 -18.15
C GLY A 407 -2.66 29.12 -18.01
N GLY A 408 -3.41 28.86 -19.09
CA GLY A 408 -4.86 29.09 -19.16
C GLY A 408 -5.23 30.56 -19.37
N ASP A 409 -6.45 30.94 -19.00
CA ASP A 409 -6.87 32.35 -18.96
C ASP A 409 -6.28 33.08 -17.74
N TYR A 410 -6.13 32.36 -16.62
CA TYR A 410 -5.67 32.90 -15.33
C TYR A 410 -4.53 32.08 -14.72
N GLY A 411 -3.30 32.60 -14.76
CA GLY A 411 -2.12 32.05 -14.08
C GLY A 411 -1.86 32.78 -12.75
N ARG A 412 -2.03 32.10 -11.61
CA ARG A 412 -2.08 32.74 -10.28
C ARG A 412 -1.20 32.02 -9.26
N GLY A 413 -0.30 32.74 -8.60
CA GLY A 413 0.46 32.18 -7.47
C GLY A 413 -0.45 31.95 -6.27
N VAL A 414 -0.92 33.04 -5.67
CA VAL A 414 -1.87 33.04 -4.55
C VAL A 414 -3.06 33.94 -4.90
N HIS A 415 -4.27 33.47 -4.63
CA HIS A 415 -5.50 34.22 -4.74
C HIS A 415 -6.30 34.10 -3.44
N SER A 416 -6.67 35.23 -2.85
CA SER A 416 -7.53 35.29 -1.68
C SER A 416 -8.76 36.15 -1.98
N ASP A 417 -9.94 35.62 -1.65
CA ASP A 417 -11.24 36.27 -1.80
C ASP A 417 -11.96 36.29 -0.45
N ASN A 418 -12.40 37.46 0.01
CA ASN A 418 -13.07 37.67 1.29
C ASN A 418 -12.33 36.99 2.47
N SER A 419 -11.00 37.10 2.53
CA SER A 419 -10.15 36.31 3.43
C SER A 419 -8.98 37.12 4.01
N GLU A 420 -8.34 36.58 5.04
CA GLU A 420 -7.18 37.19 5.70
C GLU A 420 -5.99 36.24 5.56
N LEU A 421 -4.80 36.69 5.15
CA LEU A 421 -3.66 35.78 5.02
C LEU A 421 -2.35 36.33 5.56
N THR A 422 -1.52 35.43 6.06
CA THR A 422 -0.14 35.71 6.48
C THR A 422 0.84 34.94 5.59
N MET A 423 1.77 35.66 4.98
CA MET A 423 2.84 35.13 4.14
C MET A 423 4.20 35.53 4.73
N ARG A 424 5.04 34.56 5.05
CA ARG A 424 6.43 34.78 5.47
C ARG A 424 7.37 33.87 4.69
N ASN A 425 8.34 34.44 3.99
CA ASN A 425 9.24 33.66 3.13
C ASN A 425 8.47 32.84 2.07
N VAL A 426 7.51 33.48 1.40
CA VAL A 426 6.70 32.84 0.37
C VAL A 426 7.18 33.27 -1.01
N THR A 427 7.34 32.31 -1.93
CA THR A 427 7.49 32.59 -3.35
C THR A 427 6.16 32.36 -4.05
N SER A 428 5.55 33.41 -4.58
CA SER A 428 4.24 33.36 -5.23
C SER A 428 4.36 33.78 -6.70
N THR A 429 4.04 32.89 -7.63
CA THR A 429 4.27 33.09 -9.06
C THR A 429 3.03 32.83 -9.90
N GLY A 430 2.63 33.81 -10.71
CA GLY A 430 1.61 33.66 -11.76
C GLY A 430 2.20 33.89 -13.15
N SER A 431 2.09 32.92 -14.05
CA SER A 431 2.67 33.03 -15.40
C SER A 431 1.81 32.41 -16.49
N ASP A 432 2.14 32.71 -17.74
CA ASP A 432 1.66 32.02 -18.95
C ASP A 432 0.14 32.00 -19.16
N GLY A 433 -0.62 32.76 -18.38
CA GLY A 433 -2.04 33.03 -18.58
C GLY A 433 -2.29 34.06 -19.68
N VAL A 434 -3.38 33.88 -20.42
CA VAL A 434 -3.75 34.74 -21.56
C VAL A 434 -4.28 36.10 -21.12
N PHE A 435 -5.15 36.13 -20.10
CA PHE A 435 -5.83 37.37 -19.69
C PHE A 435 -5.30 37.93 -18.38
N HIS A 436 -4.95 37.08 -17.42
CA HIS A 436 -4.54 37.54 -16.09
C HIS A 436 -3.42 36.68 -15.53
N ASN A 437 -2.25 37.29 -15.31
CA ASN A 437 -1.18 36.70 -14.53
C ASN A 437 -1.04 37.48 -13.23
N ARG A 438 -1.12 36.78 -12.10
CA ARG A 438 -1.11 37.39 -10.76
C ARG A 438 -0.13 36.67 -9.86
N GLY A 439 0.85 37.39 -9.33
CA GLY A 439 1.71 36.84 -8.29
C GLY A 439 0.87 36.64 -7.03
N LEU A 440 0.19 37.70 -6.60
CA LEU A 440 -0.79 37.71 -5.53
C LEU A 440 -2.03 38.48 -5.97
N TRP A 441 -3.21 37.89 -5.81
CA TRP A 441 -4.49 38.54 -6.05
C TRP A 441 -5.33 38.53 -4.77
N LEU A 442 -5.66 39.73 -4.28
CA LEU A 442 -6.50 39.95 -3.12
C LEU A 442 -7.81 40.58 -3.58
N VAL A 443 -8.91 39.89 -3.31
CA VAL A 443 -10.28 40.35 -3.55
C VAL A 443 -10.95 40.44 -2.19
N HIS A 444 -11.41 41.63 -1.79
CA HIS A 444 -12.01 41.84 -0.45
C HIS A 444 -11.18 41.22 0.70
N SER A 445 -9.85 41.33 0.66
CA SER A 445 -8.96 40.55 1.53
C SER A 445 -7.84 41.41 2.10
N SER A 446 -7.49 41.24 3.38
CA SER A 446 -6.31 41.88 3.97
C SER A 446 -5.15 40.89 4.11
N ALA A 447 -3.91 41.39 4.07
CA ALA A 447 -2.73 40.51 4.07
C ALA A 447 -1.53 41.10 4.82
N MET A 448 -0.80 40.22 5.48
CA MET A 448 0.52 40.47 6.07
C MET A 448 1.58 39.68 5.29
N ILE A 449 2.51 40.36 4.65
CA ILE A 449 3.48 39.77 3.73
C ILE A 449 4.88 40.21 4.12
N GLN A 450 5.75 39.26 4.42
CA GLN A 450 7.11 39.50 4.87
C GLN A 450 8.12 38.60 4.18
N ASN A 451 9.30 39.13 3.87
CA ASN A 451 10.44 38.35 3.35
C ASN A 451 10.08 37.49 2.12
N SER A 452 9.17 37.95 1.27
CA SER A 452 8.53 37.13 0.24
C SER A 452 8.87 37.62 -1.16
N THR A 453 8.86 36.70 -2.13
CA THR A 453 9.02 36.99 -3.55
C THR A 453 7.68 36.80 -4.25
N ILE A 454 7.15 37.86 -4.85
CA ILE A 454 5.88 37.82 -5.57
C ILE A 454 6.15 38.22 -7.02
N SER A 455 5.81 37.34 -7.96
CA SER A 455 6.13 37.58 -9.37
C SER A 455 4.96 37.26 -10.30
N ALA A 456 4.80 38.09 -11.33
CA ALA A 456 3.91 37.82 -12.45
C ALA A 456 4.53 38.24 -13.78
N SER A 457 4.40 37.40 -14.80
CA SER A 457 4.95 37.61 -16.13
C SER A 457 3.87 37.61 -17.22
N GLY A 458 4.25 37.89 -18.48
CA GLY A 458 3.35 37.91 -19.62
C GLY A 458 2.69 39.27 -19.89
N THR A 459 1.75 39.35 -20.83
CA THR A 459 1.16 40.62 -21.30
C THR A 459 0.16 41.25 -20.32
N ALA A 460 -0.25 40.52 -19.29
CA ALA A 460 -1.16 40.97 -18.24
C ALA A 460 -0.64 40.61 -16.84
N GLY A 461 0.69 40.60 -16.66
CA GLY A 461 1.35 40.25 -15.41
C GLY A 461 1.32 41.38 -14.39
N ILE A 462 0.64 41.17 -13.27
CA ILE A 462 0.64 42.09 -12.14
C ILE A 462 1.16 41.36 -10.90
N GLY A 463 2.17 41.93 -10.24
CA GLY A 463 2.78 41.35 -9.06
C GLY A 463 1.77 41.16 -7.94
N VAL A 464 1.25 42.28 -7.40
CA VAL A 464 0.18 42.30 -6.39
C VAL A 464 -1.03 43.06 -6.93
N VAL A 465 -2.20 42.45 -6.89
CA VAL A 465 -3.48 43.09 -7.23
C VAL A 465 -4.41 43.06 -6.04
N ASN A 466 -4.96 44.22 -5.71
CA ASN A 466 -5.89 44.42 -4.62
C ASN A 466 -7.18 45.03 -5.17
N GLU A 467 -8.26 44.25 -5.16
CA GLU A 467 -9.55 44.59 -5.74
C GLU A 467 -10.66 44.48 -4.68
N ALA A 468 -11.54 45.46 -4.65
CA ALA A 468 -12.73 45.48 -3.81
C ALA A 468 -13.71 46.51 -4.37
N VAL A 469 -14.96 46.42 -3.95
CA VAL A 469 -16.01 47.39 -4.33
C VAL A 469 -16.68 48.06 -3.14
N ASP A 470 -16.32 47.65 -1.92
CA ASP A 470 -16.80 48.21 -0.66
C ASP A 470 -15.78 48.02 0.47
N SER A 471 -16.13 48.51 1.66
CA SER A 471 -15.35 48.33 2.89
C SER A 471 -13.93 48.91 2.79
N SER A 472 -13.04 48.56 3.71
CA SER A 472 -11.65 49.03 3.68
C SER A 472 -10.72 47.89 4.06
N TYR A 473 -9.71 47.68 3.22
CA TYR A 473 -8.79 46.56 3.34
C TYR A 473 -7.35 47.07 3.46
N THR A 474 -6.53 46.35 4.24
CA THR A 474 -5.15 46.74 4.49
C THR A 474 -4.19 45.65 4.02
N VAL A 475 -3.16 46.05 3.27
CA VAL A 475 -2.08 45.14 2.87
C VAL A 475 -0.78 45.68 3.42
N ARG A 476 -0.02 44.85 4.13
CA ARG A 476 1.30 45.20 4.63
C ARG A 476 2.36 44.31 3.99
N ILE A 477 3.32 44.95 3.34
CA ILE A 477 4.40 44.32 2.60
C ILE A 477 5.72 44.83 3.17
N ASP A 478 6.59 43.91 3.59
CA ASP A 478 7.86 44.28 4.22
C ASP A 478 8.99 43.32 3.83
N HIS A 479 10.16 43.85 3.47
CA HIS A 479 11.32 43.06 3.02
C HIS A 479 11.02 42.10 1.86
N CYS A 480 10.20 42.52 0.90
CA CYS A 480 9.78 41.67 -0.23
C CYS A 480 10.47 42.04 -1.53
N GLN A 481 10.44 41.11 -2.49
CA GLN A 481 10.69 41.39 -3.90
C GLN A 481 9.39 41.21 -4.67
N ILE A 482 8.93 42.25 -5.37
CA ILE A 482 7.70 42.21 -6.17
C ILE A 482 8.04 42.54 -7.60
N THR A 483 7.64 41.67 -8.52
CA THR A 483 7.79 41.86 -9.96
C THR A 483 6.46 41.67 -10.67
N GLY A 484 6.11 42.62 -11.53
CA GLY A 484 4.99 42.47 -12.46
C GLY A 484 5.31 43.12 -13.78
N SER A 485 5.03 42.46 -14.90
CA SER A 485 5.34 43.00 -16.24
C SER A 485 4.50 44.21 -16.66
N VAL A 486 3.29 44.38 -16.09
CA VAL A 486 2.38 45.50 -16.37
C VAL A 486 2.28 46.46 -15.18
N ASN A 487 2.01 45.93 -13.99
CA ASN A 487 2.05 46.68 -12.74
C ASN A 487 2.80 45.89 -11.68
N THR A 488 3.63 46.54 -10.88
CA THR A 488 4.23 45.89 -9.71
C THR A 488 3.16 45.70 -8.63
N ILE A 489 2.40 46.76 -8.35
CA ILE A 489 1.26 46.76 -7.42
C ILE A 489 0.10 47.52 -8.07
N ARG A 490 -1.12 46.99 -7.97
CA ARG A 490 -2.36 47.67 -8.35
C ARG A 490 -3.36 47.62 -7.19
N ASN A 491 -3.80 48.78 -6.71
CA ASN A 491 -4.87 48.90 -5.72
C ASN A 491 -6.14 49.44 -6.38
N ASP A 492 -7.32 49.06 -5.90
CA ASP A 492 -8.56 49.83 -6.04
C ASP A 492 -8.76 50.78 -4.84
N ALA A 493 -9.82 51.60 -4.87
CA ALA A 493 -10.06 52.74 -3.97
C ALA A 493 -10.15 52.35 -2.48
N GLU A 494 -10.59 51.13 -2.22
CA GLU A 494 -10.89 50.56 -0.92
C GLU A 494 -9.63 50.10 -0.17
N TYR A 495 -8.46 50.08 -0.84
CA TYR A 495 -7.22 49.56 -0.28
C TYR A 495 -6.25 50.62 0.21
N THR A 496 -5.70 50.36 1.41
CA THR A 496 -4.45 50.97 1.88
C THR A 496 -3.34 49.93 1.92
N THR A 497 -2.34 50.10 1.06
CA THR A 497 -1.17 49.21 0.97
C THR A 497 0.07 49.91 1.51
N TYR A 498 0.69 49.32 2.53
CA TYR A 498 1.95 49.77 3.10
C TYR A 498 3.08 48.89 2.56
N VAL A 499 4.11 49.51 2.01
CA VAL A 499 5.27 48.82 1.42
C VAL A 499 6.56 49.35 2.05
N GLY A 500 7.25 48.50 2.80
CA GLY A 500 8.50 48.81 3.49
C GLY A 500 9.67 47.98 2.96
N ALA A 501 10.87 48.59 2.88
CA ALA A 501 12.13 47.86 2.70
C ALA A 501 12.14 46.84 1.54
N SER A 502 11.40 47.10 0.46
CA SER A 502 11.09 46.13 -0.59
C SER A 502 11.65 46.56 -1.95
N LEU A 503 11.99 45.58 -2.78
CA LEU A 503 12.33 45.76 -4.20
C LEU A 503 11.05 45.68 -5.04
N LEU A 504 10.77 46.73 -5.80
CA LEU A 504 9.65 46.85 -6.73
C LEU A 504 10.22 46.88 -8.14
N SER A 505 9.79 45.98 -9.03
CA SER A 505 10.44 45.83 -10.33
C SER A 505 9.43 45.58 -11.46
N GLY A 506 9.68 46.27 -12.58
CA GLY A 506 8.95 46.07 -13.83
C GLY A 506 7.92 47.16 -14.07
N GLY A 507 6.65 46.82 -13.97
CA GLY A 507 5.54 47.72 -14.22
C GLY A 507 5.32 48.75 -13.11
N THR A 508 4.56 49.80 -13.39
CA THR A 508 4.34 50.89 -12.43
C THR A 508 3.56 50.44 -11.19
N VAL A 509 3.76 51.13 -10.07
CA VAL A 509 2.85 51.08 -8.93
C VAL A 509 1.63 51.96 -9.22
N ASN A 510 0.44 51.36 -9.30
CA ASN A 510 -0.80 52.04 -9.64
C ASN A 510 -1.79 52.00 -8.47
N ALA A 511 -2.11 53.17 -7.92
CA ALA A 511 -3.03 53.27 -6.79
C ALA A 511 -4.53 53.23 -7.18
N ASN A 512 -4.91 53.43 -8.44
CA ASN A 512 -6.31 53.46 -8.96
C ASN A 512 -7.37 54.10 -8.04
N GLY A 513 -7.03 55.21 -7.37
CA GLY A 513 -7.93 55.89 -6.42
C GLY A 513 -7.81 55.43 -4.97
N GLY A 514 -7.10 54.33 -4.71
CA GLY A 514 -6.70 53.86 -3.38
C GLY A 514 -5.39 54.49 -2.92
N THR A 515 -4.78 53.88 -1.89
CA THR A 515 -3.57 54.40 -1.26
C THR A 515 -2.44 53.37 -1.27
N VAL A 516 -1.28 53.73 -1.83
CA VAL A 516 -0.04 52.96 -1.68
C VAL A 516 1.02 53.85 -1.03
N ILE A 517 1.51 53.44 0.14
CA ILE A 517 2.50 54.16 0.93
C ILE A 517 3.79 53.35 0.93
N CYS A 518 4.81 53.87 0.26
CA CYS A 518 6.14 53.26 0.24
C CYS A 518 7.10 53.99 1.20
N ALA A 519 7.88 53.22 1.96
CA ALA A 519 8.92 53.68 2.85
C ALA A 519 10.19 52.84 2.68
N GLY A 520 11.25 53.47 2.15
CA GLY A 520 12.54 52.81 1.95
C GLY A 520 12.51 51.66 0.93
N VAL A 521 11.93 51.89 -0.24
CA VAL A 521 11.85 50.89 -1.33
C VAL A 521 12.93 51.10 -2.39
N TYR A 522 13.13 50.10 -3.25
CA TYR A 522 14.09 50.15 -4.37
C TYR A 522 13.39 49.79 -5.68
N ASP A 523 13.86 50.34 -6.80
CA ASP A 523 13.43 49.93 -8.15
C ASP A 523 14.35 48.84 -8.76
N GLU A 524 14.07 48.39 -10.00
CA GLU A 524 14.91 47.40 -10.71
C GLU A 524 16.37 47.81 -10.94
N THR A 525 16.70 49.10 -10.84
CA THR A 525 18.07 49.62 -10.94
C THR A 525 18.73 49.78 -9.57
N TYR A 526 18.05 49.34 -8.50
CA TYR A 526 18.41 49.57 -7.10
C TYR A 526 18.44 51.06 -6.71
N THR A 527 17.69 51.91 -7.40
CA THR A 527 17.53 53.31 -6.99
C THR A 527 16.64 53.36 -5.75
N PHE A 528 17.15 53.95 -4.67
CA PHE A 528 16.45 54.02 -3.38
C PHE A 528 15.44 55.17 -3.34
N SER A 529 14.22 54.87 -2.90
CA SER A 529 13.19 55.84 -2.57
C SER A 529 12.89 55.83 -1.06
N ALA A 530 13.27 56.91 -0.37
CA ALA A 530 12.99 57.07 1.05
C ALA A 530 11.48 57.18 1.35
N SER A 531 10.74 57.85 0.45
CA SER A 531 9.29 58.05 0.52
C SER A 531 8.70 58.10 -0.88
N GLY A 532 7.56 57.45 -1.09
CA GLY A 532 6.92 57.38 -2.40
C GLY A 532 7.34 56.13 -3.18
N CYS A 533 6.44 55.66 -4.05
CA CYS A 533 6.64 54.42 -4.79
C CYS A 533 7.25 54.73 -6.17
N PRO A 534 8.33 54.04 -6.57
CA PRO A 534 8.96 54.20 -7.88
C PRO A 534 8.04 53.79 -9.04
#